data_AF-A0A090VVZ3-F1
#
_entry.id   AF-A0A090VVZ3-F1
#
_cell.length_a   1.000
_cell.length_b   1.000
_cell.length_c   1.000
_cell.angle_alpha   90.00
_cell.angle_beta   90.00
_cell.angle_gamma   90.00
#
_symmetry.space_group_name_H-M   'P 1'
#
loop_
_entity.id
_entity.type
_entity.pdbx_description
1 polymer ?
#
loop_
_entity_poly.entity_id
_entity_poly.type
_entity_poly.pdbx_seq_one_letter_code
_entity_poly.pdbx_strand_id
1 'polypeptide(L)'
;MAQIYQAIRIEVNQEIEALKEFLLQTPEILKQGGRLSFISYHSLEDRLVKRFIRNGLFEGEPERDMFGNFEVPLKKINGLIVPTKEEIKKNNRARSAKLRIAEKL
;
A
#
# COMPACT_ATOMS: atom_id res chain seq x y z
N MET A 1 -21.97 -14.07 0.40
CA MET A 1 -22.52 -12.93 -0.36
C MET A 1 -21.53 -11.77 -0.45
N ALA A 2 -21.11 -11.12 0.65
CA ALA A 2 -20.23 -9.93 0.59
C ALA A 2 -18.89 -10.10 -0.15
N GLN A 3 -18.23 -11.27 -0.03
CA GLN A 3 -16.97 -11.55 -0.76
C GLN A 3 -17.16 -11.66 -2.28
N ILE A 4 -18.32 -12.13 -2.75
CA ILE A 4 -18.63 -12.24 -4.18
C ILE A 4 -18.84 -10.84 -4.78
N TYR A 5 -19.62 -10.00 -4.10
CA TYR A 5 -19.79 -8.60 -4.52
C TYR A 5 -18.47 -7.83 -4.49
N GLN A 6 -17.59 -8.11 -3.51
CA GLN A 6 -16.26 -7.52 -3.47
C GLN A 6 -15.40 -7.97 -4.66
N ALA A 7 -15.40 -9.26 -4.99
CA ALA A 7 -14.65 -9.78 -6.14
C ALA A 7 -15.15 -9.16 -7.46
N ILE A 8 -16.47 -9.09 -7.66
CA ILE A 8 -17.06 -8.43 -8.83
C ILE A 8 -16.67 -6.96 -8.89
N ARG A 9 -16.74 -6.23 -7.77
CA ARG A 9 -16.38 -4.81 -7.72
C ARG A 9 -14.91 -4.60 -8.08
N ILE A 10 -14.01 -5.41 -7.51
CA ILE A 10 -12.58 -5.37 -7.80
C ILE A 10 -12.32 -5.60 -9.28
N GLU A 11 -12.95 -6.62 -9.87
CA GLU A 11 -12.78 -6.99 -11.27
C GLU A 11 -13.33 -5.92 -12.22
N VAL A 12 -14.58 -5.49 -12.01
CA VAL A 12 -15.27 -4.53 -12.88
C VAL A 12 -14.58 -3.17 -12.88
N ASN A 13 -14.08 -2.72 -11.73
CA ASN A 13 -13.39 -1.44 -11.61
C ASN A 13 -11.87 -1.55 -11.82
N GLN A 14 -11.35 -2.77 -12.05
CA GLN A 14 -9.91 -3.04 -12.17
C GLN A 14 -9.10 -2.45 -10.99
N GLU A 15 -9.65 -2.50 -9.76
CA GLU A 15 -9.12 -1.79 -8.58
C GLU A 15 -7.66 -2.16 -8.30
N ILE A 16 -7.29 -3.42 -8.53
CA ILE A 16 -5.94 -3.92 -8.30
C ILE A 16 -4.95 -3.37 -9.32
N GLU A 17 -5.33 -3.33 -10.60
CA GLU A 17 -4.43 -2.87 -11.65
C GLU A 17 -4.21 -1.36 -11.55
N ALA A 18 -5.29 -0.61 -11.34
CA ALA A 18 -5.22 0.82 -11.07
C ALA A 18 -4.32 1.15 -9.85
N LEU A 19 -4.39 0.34 -8.79
CA LEU A 19 -3.50 0.50 -7.62
C LEU A 19 -2.03 0.25 -7.98
N LYS A 20 -1.73 -0.78 -8.78
CA LYS A 20 -0.35 -1.05 -9.20
C LYS A 20 0.21 0.09 -10.06
N GLU A 21 -0.56 0.54 -11.05
CA GLU A 21 -0.18 1.66 -11.91
C GLU A 21 0.07 2.93 -11.10
N PHE A 22 -0.83 3.24 -10.16
CA PHE A 22 -0.66 4.36 -9.23
C PHE A 22 0.65 4.25 -8.43
N LEU A 23 0.91 3.09 -7.83
CA LEU A 23 2.11 2.84 -7.05
C LEU A 23 3.38 2.99 -7.88
N LEU A 24 3.40 2.48 -9.13
CA LEU A 24 4.55 2.60 -10.03
C LEU A 24 4.86 4.05 -10.41
N GLN A 25 3.83 4.88 -10.63
CA GLN A 25 4.01 6.29 -11.02
C GLN A 25 4.36 7.20 -9.84
N THR A 26 3.95 6.83 -8.63
CA THR A 26 4.07 7.72 -7.46
C THR A 26 5.51 8.19 -7.17
N PRO A 27 6.55 7.34 -7.22
CA PRO A 27 7.92 7.77 -6.94
C PRO A 27 8.49 8.82 -7.88
N GLU A 28 7.94 8.97 -9.09
CA GLU A 28 8.37 9.97 -10.07
C GLU A 28 7.73 11.34 -9.80
N ILE A 29 6.53 11.33 -9.22
CA ILE A 29 5.74 12.54 -8.94
C ILE A 29 6.12 13.15 -7.58
N LEU A 30 6.55 12.31 -6.63
CA LEU A 30 6.99 12.77 -5.32
C LEU A 30 8.36 13.47 -5.40
N LYS A 31 8.44 14.66 -4.81
CA LYS A 31 9.71 15.32 -4.52
C LYS A 31 10.49 14.53 -3.47
N GLN A 32 11.81 14.71 -3.45
CA GLN A 32 12.69 14.23 -2.40
C GLN A 32 12.13 14.56 -0.99
N GLY A 33 12.02 13.57 -0.11
CA GLY A 33 11.43 13.73 1.23
C GLY A 33 9.89 13.88 1.24
N GLY A 34 9.24 13.84 0.07
CA GLY A 34 7.79 13.86 -0.07
C GLY A 34 7.17 12.58 0.49
N ARG A 35 6.01 12.71 1.13
CA ARG A 35 5.34 11.60 1.82
C ARG A 35 4.08 11.15 1.12
N LEU A 36 3.83 9.85 1.21
CA LEU A 36 2.68 9.16 0.68
C LEU A 36 1.99 8.38 1.78
N SER A 37 0.68 8.58 1.90
CA SER A 37 -0.15 7.98 2.94
C SER A 37 -1.25 7.17 2.26
N PHE A 38 -1.28 5.86 2.54
CA PHE A 38 -2.25 4.93 1.96
C PHE A 38 -3.13 4.31 3.03
N ILE A 39 -4.43 4.41 2.84
CA ILE A 39 -5.43 3.69 3.62
C ILE A 39 -5.98 2.55 2.75
N SER A 40 -5.81 1.32 3.21
CA SER A 40 -6.36 0.12 2.57
C SER A 40 -7.43 -0.49 3.47
N TYR A 41 -8.44 -1.12 2.87
CA TYR A 41 -9.53 -1.76 3.63
C TYR A 41 -9.51 -3.28 3.50
N HIS A 42 -8.79 -3.82 2.52
CA HIS A 42 -8.68 -5.25 2.33
C HIS A 42 -7.22 -5.73 2.24
N SER A 43 -7.04 -7.02 2.49
CA SER A 43 -5.72 -7.65 2.62
C SER A 43 -4.91 -7.64 1.32
N LEU A 44 -5.56 -7.74 0.16
CA LEU A 44 -4.89 -7.69 -1.15
C LEU A 44 -4.24 -6.32 -1.42
N GLU A 45 -4.99 -5.22 -1.27
CA GLU A 45 -4.47 -3.83 -1.32
C GLU A 45 -3.29 -3.64 -0.36
N ASP A 46 -3.49 -3.95 0.92
CA ASP A 46 -2.49 -3.78 1.98
C ASP A 46 -1.21 -4.56 1.65
N ARG A 47 -1.33 -5.75 1.06
CA ARG A 47 -0.20 -6.57 0.64
C ARG A 47 0.58 -5.92 -0.49
N LEU A 48 -0.09 -5.41 -1.52
CA LEU A 48 0.55 -4.72 -2.65
C LEU A 48 1.29 -3.48 -2.19
N VAL A 49 0.61 -2.61 -1.42
CA VAL A 49 1.22 -1.40 -0.85
C VAL A 49 2.41 -1.75 0.04
N LYS A 50 2.27 -2.74 0.93
CA LYS A 50 3.37 -3.19 1.81
C LYS A 50 4.57 -3.68 1.01
N ARG A 51 4.36 -4.52 -0.01
CA ARG A 51 5.44 -5.07 -0.82
C ARG A 51 6.11 -3.97 -1.63
N PHE A 52 5.34 -3.11 -2.28
CA PHE A 52 5.88 -2.01 -3.07
C PHE A 52 6.72 -1.05 -2.24
N ILE A 53 6.23 -0.62 -1.06
CA ILE A 53 7.00 0.24 -0.15
C ILE A 53 8.30 -0.43 0.32
N ARG A 54 8.31 -1.76 0.50
CA ARG A 54 9.47 -2.48 1.05
C ARG A 54 10.49 -2.88 0.00
N ASN A 55 10.03 -3.24 -1.19
CA ASN A 55 10.82 -3.93 -2.21
C ASN A 55 10.86 -3.17 -3.54
N GLY A 56 10.05 -2.12 -3.73
CA GLY A 56 9.84 -1.48 -5.05
C GLY A 56 9.07 -2.35 -6.06
N LEU A 57 8.68 -3.57 -5.67
CA LEU A 57 8.08 -4.58 -6.53
C LEU A 57 6.81 -5.15 -5.88
N PHE A 58 5.86 -5.59 -6.71
CA PHE A 58 4.66 -6.29 -6.25
C PHE A 58 4.92 -7.77 -5.97
N GLU A 59 5.87 -8.38 -6.67
CA GLU A 59 6.23 -9.79 -6.62
C GLU A 59 7.76 -9.95 -6.69
N GLY A 60 8.26 -11.12 -6.27
CA GLY A 60 9.71 -11.37 -6.20
C GLY A 60 10.43 -10.57 -5.10
N GLU A 61 11.75 -10.55 -5.19
CA GLU A 61 12.65 -9.77 -4.35
C GLU A 61 13.55 -8.93 -5.25
N PRO A 62 13.91 -7.69 -4.85
CA PRO A 62 14.75 -6.82 -5.64
C PRO A 62 16.16 -7.39 -5.75
N GLU A 63 16.81 -7.15 -6.90
CA GLU A 63 18.21 -7.52 -7.09
C GLU A 63 19.07 -6.76 -6.08
N ARG A 64 19.96 -7.50 -5.43
CA ARG A 64 20.92 -6.95 -4.48
C ARG A 64 22.21 -6.66 -5.21
N ASP A 65 22.79 -5.49 -4.95
CA ASP A 65 24.13 -5.17 -5.41
C ASP A 65 25.19 -6.08 -4.75
N MET A 66 26.44 -5.94 -5.19
CA MET A 66 27.60 -6.66 -4.64
C MET A 66 27.80 -6.46 -3.12
N PHE A 67 27.15 -5.45 -2.53
CA PHE A 67 27.20 -5.11 -1.11
C PHE A 67 25.93 -5.52 -0.34
N GLY A 68 24.95 -6.14 -1.02
CA GLY A 68 23.69 -6.58 -0.43
C GLY A 68 22.61 -5.51 -0.33
N ASN A 69 22.85 -4.29 -0.82
CA ASN A 69 21.87 -3.22 -0.86
C ASN A 69 20.99 -3.35 -2.09
N PHE A 70 19.75 -2.89 -1.97
CA PHE A 70 18.82 -2.79 -3.09
C PHE A 70 18.20 -1.41 -3.07
N GLU A 71 18.12 -0.76 -4.23
CA GLU A 71 17.51 0.55 -4.34
C GLU A 71 16.00 0.40 -4.33
N VAL A 72 15.35 1.01 -3.34
CA VAL A 72 13.90 1.11 -3.28
C VAL A 72 13.46 2.54 -3.52
N PRO A 73 12.40 2.76 -4.30
CA PRO A 73 11.93 4.10 -4.63
C PRO A 73 11.31 4.83 -3.43
N LEU A 74 10.99 4.10 -2.36
CA LEU A 74 10.28 4.61 -1.19
C LEU A 74 10.86 4.01 0.09
N LYS A 75 10.93 4.82 1.14
CA LYS A 75 11.25 4.37 2.49
C LYS A 75 9.99 4.34 3.35
N LYS A 76 9.75 3.23 4.02
CA LYS A 76 8.66 3.12 5.00
C LYS A 76 8.88 4.11 6.16
N ILE A 77 7.85 4.89 6.47
CA ILE A 77 7.78 5.73 7.67
C ILE A 77 6.84 5.08 8.69
N ASN A 78 7.32 4.96 9.93
CA ASN A 78 6.56 4.43 11.07
C ASN A 78 6.06 2.97 10.90
N GLY A 79 5.24 2.53 11.84
CA GLY A 79 4.54 1.25 11.83
C GLY A 79 3.24 1.28 11.01
N LEU A 80 2.58 0.12 10.91
CA LEU A 80 1.20 0.04 10.45
C LEU A 80 0.30 0.74 11.48
N ILE A 81 -0.55 1.66 11.04
CA ILE A 81 -1.54 2.32 11.89
C ILE A 81 -2.91 1.68 11.64
N VAL A 82 -3.61 1.33 12.70
CA VAL A 82 -4.94 0.71 12.67
C VAL A 82 -5.91 1.54 13.50
N PRO A 83 -7.22 1.53 13.18
CA PRO A 83 -8.23 2.29 13.91
C PRO A 83 -8.30 1.86 15.38
N THR A 84 -8.63 2.83 16.25
CA THR A 84 -8.86 2.55 17.67
C THR A 84 -10.24 1.94 17.91
N LYS A 85 -10.45 1.33 19.08
CA LYS A 85 -11.78 0.78 19.46
C LYS A 85 -12.87 1.87 19.46
N GLU A 86 -12.53 3.07 19.90
CA GLU A 86 -13.45 4.22 19.91
C GLU A 86 -13.83 4.66 18.50
N GLU A 87 -12.84 4.71 17.60
CA GLU A 87 -13.05 5.05 16.19
C GLU A 87 -13.95 4.01 15.50
N ILE A 88 -13.73 2.72 15.74
CA ILE A 88 -14.58 1.65 15.21
C ILE A 88 -16.02 1.77 15.75
N LYS A 89 -16.19 2.15 17.03
CA LYS A 89 -17.52 2.36 17.61
C LYS A 89 -18.26 3.53 16.96
N LYS A 90 -17.55 4.61 16.61
CA LYS A 90 -18.12 5.76 15.89
C LYS A 90 -18.32 5.50 14.40
N ASN A 91 -17.44 4.71 13.79
CA ASN A 91 -17.45 4.37 12.37
C ASN A 91 -17.08 2.90 12.16
N ASN A 92 -18.08 2.03 12.10
CA ASN A 92 -17.87 0.59 11.93
C ASN A 92 -17.16 0.24 10.60
N ARG A 93 -17.25 1.10 9.57
CA ARG A 93 -16.53 0.89 8.29
C ARG A 93 -15.02 1.05 8.44
N ALA A 94 -14.55 1.78 9.45
CA ALA A 94 -13.13 1.95 9.72
C ALA A 94 -12.48 0.65 10.19
N ARG A 95 -13.23 -0.34 10.70
CA ARG A 95 -12.71 -1.58 11.33
C ARG A 95 -11.58 -2.29 10.57
N SER A 96 -11.64 -2.30 9.24
CA SER A 96 -10.64 -2.98 8.39
C SER A 96 -9.59 -2.03 7.80
N ALA A 97 -9.66 -0.74 8.11
CA ALA A 97 -8.74 0.27 7.62
C ALA A 97 -7.32 0.02 8.14
N LYS A 98 -6.35 0.18 7.25
CA LYS A 98 -4.93 0.03 7.51
C LYS A 98 -4.19 1.17 6.85
N LEU A 99 -3.51 1.97 7.66
CA LEU A 99 -2.75 3.12 7.20
C LEU A 99 -1.25 2.80 7.12
N ARG A 100 -0.65 3.06 5.96
CA ARG A 100 0.79 2.96 5.71
C ARG A 100 1.33 4.28 5.19
N ILE A 101 2.50 4.67 5.70
CA ILE A 101 3.17 5.90 5.28
C ILE A 101 4.53 5.54 4.69
N ALA A 102 4.87 6.17 3.57
CA ALA A 102 6.16 6.08 2.93
C ALA A 102 6.69 7.47 2.56
N GLU A 103 8.00 7.59 2.39
CA GLU A 103 8.70 8.81 2.03
C GLU A 103 9.60 8.54 0.82
N LYS A 104 9.66 9.48 -0.12
CA LYS A 104 10.56 9.42 -1.27
C LYS A 104 11.99 9.65 -0.82
N LEU A 105 12.82 8.65 -1.08
CA LEU A 105 14.29 8.70 -0.94
C LEU A 105 14.95 9.38 -2.13
#